data_AF-A0A4R7LMK9-F1
#
_entry.id   AF-A0A4R7LMK9-F1
#
_cell.length_a   1.000
_cell.length_b   1.000
_cell.length_c   1.000
_cell.angle_alpha   90.00
_cell.angle_beta   90.00
_cell.angle_gamma   90.00
#
_symmetry.space_group_name_H-M   'P 1'
#
loop_
_entity.id
_entity.type
_entity.pdbx_description
1 polymer ?
#
loop_
_entity_poly.entity_id
_entity_poly.type
_entity_poly.pdbx_seq_one_letter_code
_entity_poly.pdbx_strand_id
1 'polypeptide(L)'
;MRSVCFEPDLYLVSALRRMCINCYISYLVAPLHMTIYDLAPVVGRIELTSEKKQIDKQVAVAKERISSLSDPKALLRFHENVERFQGIDEVQREDLIQLIEERLRSVSPSAATKVFGPKDSEAREILEQVFLRTCSEFDLSQNQVKNGVKTGGDMIAGRKHVDVYISYKNDDKWRASLAWLQDTTADVPNLRVEKLQVGSQDKTNREEALFTVLQVDLAEQKYRQMLRTIVHQ
;
A
#
# COMPACT_ATOMS: atom_id res chain seq x y z
N MET A 1 -3.09 -39.77 15.32
CA MET A 1 -4.43 -39.15 15.14
C MET A 1 -4.30 -38.08 14.06
N ARG A 2 -5.31 -37.98 13.20
CA ARG A 2 -5.23 -37.53 11.80
C ARG A 2 -4.79 -36.07 11.60
N SER A 3 -3.97 -35.88 10.56
CA SER A 3 -3.63 -34.59 9.94
C SER A 3 -4.87 -33.95 9.31
N VAL A 4 -5.01 -32.64 9.45
CA VAL A 4 -5.97 -31.85 8.67
C VAL A 4 -5.24 -30.63 8.11
N CYS A 5 -4.63 -30.81 6.94
CA CYS A 5 -4.30 -29.71 6.04
C CYS A 5 -5.59 -29.42 5.26
N PHE A 6 -6.04 -28.17 5.32
CA PHE A 6 -7.28 -27.71 4.68
C PHE A 6 -7.01 -27.50 3.19
N GLU A 7 -7.79 -28.16 2.33
CA GLU A 7 -7.83 -27.87 0.88
C GLU A 7 -8.56 -26.53 0.63
N PRO A 8 -8.11 -25.69 -0.30
CA PRO A 8 -8.88 -24.54 -0.75
C PRO A 8 -9.59 -24.84 -2.07
N ASP A 9 -10.92 -25.00 -2.01
CA ASP A 9 -11.79 -24.96 -3.18
C ASP A 9 -12.42 -23.57 -3.35
N LEU A 10 -12.26 -23.05 -4.57
CA LEU A 10 -13.04 -22.02 -5.27
C LEU A 10 -13.64 -20.85 -4.48
N TYR A 11 -12.97 -19.69 -4.57
CA TYR A 11 -13.65 -18.39 -4.75
C TYR A 11 -12.87 -17.53 -5.75
N LEU A 12 -13.01 -17.89 -7.02
CA LEU A 12 -12.75 -17.00 -8.15
C LEU A 12 -13.97 -16.06 -8.30
N VAL A 13 -13.70 -14.79 -8.61
CA VAL A 13 -14.61 -13.69 -9.01
C VAL A 13 -14.67 -12.54 -7.98
N SER A 14 -13.63 -11.71 -7.99
CA SER A 14 -13.72 -10.26 -7.72
C SER A 14 -12.43 -9.46 -8.03
N ALA A 15 -11.31 -10.09 -8.42
CA ALA A 15 -10.03 -9.41 -8.64
C ALA A 15 -9.68 -9.09 -10.12
N LEU A 16 -10.66 -8.67 -10.94
CA LEU A 16 -10.41 -8.20 -12.32
C LEU A 16 -10.97 -6.79 -12.54
N ARG A 17 -10.42 -5.80 -11.84
CA ARG A 17 -10.65 -4.39 -12.19
C ARG A 17 -9.50 -3.42 -11.99
N ARG A 18 -8.27 -3.87 -11.69
CA ARG A 18 -7.08 -2.99 -11.64
C ARG A 18 -5.81 -3.67 -12.14
N MET A 19 -5.79 -4.07 -13.42
CA MET A 19 -4.54 -4.35 -14.14
C MET A 19 -4.74 -4.06 -15.62
N CYS A 20 -4.19 -2.93 -16.07
CA CYS A 20 -3.74 -2.54 -17.42
C CYS A 20 -3.50 -1.02 -17.30
N ILE A 21 -2.33 -0.44 -17.55
CA ILE A 21 -1.55 -0.52 -18.78
C ILE A 21 -0.06 -0.35 -18.43
N ASN A 22 0.75 -1.36 -18.72
CA ASN A 22 2.08 -1.16 -19.33
C ASN A 22 2.54 -2.50 -19.92
N CYS A 23 2.12 -2.71 -21.17
CA CYS A 23 2.55 -3.80 -22.02
C CYS A 23 3.87 -3.41 -22.72
N TYR A 24 4.84 -4.32 -22.67
CA TYR A 24 5.48 -4.91 -23.85
C TYR A 24 5.60 -4.04 -25.12
N ILE A 25 6.81 -3.59 -25.44
CA ILE A 25 7.37 -3.68 -26.81
C ILE A 25 8.87 -3.99 -26.68
N SER A 26 9.26 -5.21 -27.08
CA SER A 26 10.62 -5.51 -27.52
C SER A 26 10.60 -5.53 -29.05
N TYR A 27 11.54 -4.85 -29.71
CA TYR A 27 12.37 -5.32 -30.83
C TYR A 27 13.01 -4.16 -31.61
N LEU A 28 14.25 -4.43 -32.06
CA LEU A 28 15.02 -3.83 -33.16
C LEU A 28 15.85 -2.56 -32.90
N VAL A 29 17.17 -2.73 -32.87
CA VAL A 29 18.13 -1.73 -33.40
C VAL A 29 19.23 -2.44 -34.20
N ALA A 30 19.24 -2.23 -35.50
CA ALA A 30 20.44 -2.16 -36.34
C ALA A 30 20.31 -0.93 -37.25
N PRO A 31 21.42 -0.28 -37.65
CA PRO A 31 21.43 1.14 -37.97
C PRO A 31 21.35 1.41 -39.47
N LEU A 32 20.57 2.42 -39.86
CA LEU A 32 20.73 3.07 -41.16
C LEU A 32 20.78 4.60 -41.00
N HIS A 33 21.73 5.14 -41.75
CA HIS A 33 22.21 6.50 -41.86
C HIS A 33 21.17 7.52 -42.38
N MET A 34 21.53 8.80 -42.20
CA MET A 34 21.05 10.02 -42.90
C MET A 34 19.68 10.55 -42.44
N THR A 35 19.46 11.84 -42.17
CA THR A 35 20.24 13.07 -42.41
C THR A 35 19.72 14.16 -41.49
N ILE A 36 20.62 15.02 -41.03
CA ILE A 36 20.36 16.33 -40.43
C ILE A 36 19.75 17.23 -41.51
N TYR A 37 18.55 17.78 -41.29
CA TYR A 37 18.18 19.16 -41.62
C TYR A 37 16.92 19.55 -40.83
N ASP A 38 17.08 20.60 -40.02
CA ASP A 38 16.11 21.60 -39.55
C ASP A 38 14.73 21.14 -39.06
N LEU A 39 14.51 21.35 -37.76
CA LEU A 39 13.40 22.16 -37.20
C LEU A 39 13.38 21.98 -35.67
N ALA A 40 14.13 22.80 -34.95
CA ALA A 40 13.79 23.17 -33.58
C ALA A 40 13.34 24.65 -33.60
N PRO A 41 12.36 25.10 -32.79
CA PRO A 41 11.64 24.37 -31.74
C PRO A 41 10.12 24.44 -31.93
N VAL A 42 9.42 23.33 -32.11
CA VAL A 42 8.00 23.27 -31.70
C VAL A 42 7.97 22.97 -30.21
N VAL A 43 8.58 23.85 -29.40
CA VAL A 43 8.09 24.05 -28.04
C VAL A 43 6.85 24.92 -28.20
N GLY A 44 5.79 24.27 -28.70
CA GLY A 44 4.47 24.82 -28.66
C GLY A 44 4.19 25.13 -27.21
N ARG A 45 4.21 26.41 -26.87
CA ARG A 45 3.57 26.92 -25.66
C ARG A 45 2.12 26.48 -25.79
N ILE A 46 1.77 25.32 -25.23
CA ILE A 46 0.40 24.81 -25.23
C ILE A 46 -0.39 25.84 -24.43
N GLU A 47 -1.05 26.75 -25.14
CA GLU A 47 -2.09 27.58 -24.57
C GLU A 47 -3.17 26.61 -24.09
N LEU A 48 -3.13 26.28 -22.79
CA LEU A 48 -4.20 25.57 -22.12
C LEU A 48 -5.50 26.27 -22.52
N THR A 49 -6.40 25.53 -23.18
CA THR A 49 -7.69 26.07 -23.62
C THR A 49 -8.36 26.77 -22.44
N SER A 50 -9.02 27.89 -22.70
CA SER A 50 -9.67 28.71 -21.65
C SER A 50 -10.59 27.87 -20.75
N GLU A 51 -11.22 26.85 -21.32
CA GLU A 51 -12.04 25.84 -20.64
C GLU A 51 -11.24 24.96 -19.69
N LYS A 52 -10.10 24.39 -20.12
CA LYS A 52 -9.24 23.58 -19.24
C LYS A 52 -8.72 24.41 -18.07
N LYS A 53 -8.29 25.64 -18.32
CA LYS A 53 -7.86 26.58 -17.28
C LYS A 53 -8.99 26.92 -16.29
N GLN A 54 -10.25 26.90 -16.75
CA GLN A 54 -11.41 27.13 -15.90
C GLN A 54 -11.74 25.90 -15.04
N ILE A 55 -11.65 24.70 -15.61
CA ILE A 55 -11.82 23.43 -14.89
C ILE A 55 -10.75 23.29 -13.81
N ASP A 56 -9.49 23.55 -14.12
CA ASP A 56 -8.37 23.47 -13.16
C ASP A 56 -8.60 24.40 -11.95
N LYS A 57 -9.14 25.60 -12.19
CA LYS A 57 -9.54 26.52 -11.10
C LYS A 57 -10.67 25.96 -10.26
N GLN A 58 -11.67 25.34 -10.88
CA GLN A 58 -12.78 24.72 -10.15
C GLN A 58 -12.31 23.54 -9.30
N VAL A 59 -11.39 22.73 -9.82
CA VAL A 59 -10.73 21.64 -9.08
C VAL A 59 -9.97 22.20 -7.87
N ALA A 60 -9.21 23.28 -8.05
CA ALA A 60 -8.50 23.92 -6.94
C ALA A 60 -9.47 24.43 -5.84
N VAL A 61 -10.57 25.09 -6.23
CA VAL A 61 -11.62 25.52 -5.29
C VAL A 61 -12.27 24.33 -4.59
N ALA A 62 -12.49 23.23 -5.30
CA ALA A 62 -13.04 22.00 -4.72
C ALA A 62 -12.09 21.41 -3.68
N LYS A 63 -10.78 21.36 -3.96
CA LYS A 63 -9.76 20.88 -3.00
C LYS A 63 -9.81 21.67 -1.69
N GLU A 64 -9.80 23.00 -1.76
CA GLU A 64 -9.92 23.87 -0.57
C GLU A 64 -11.22 23.62 0.22
N ARG A 65 -12.33 23.43 -0.49
CA ARG A 65 -13.63 23.15 0.13
C ARG A 65 -13.68 21.78 0.81
N ILE A 66 -13.08 20.75 0.22
CA ILE A 66 -13.00 19.42 0.82
C ILE A 66 -12.17 19.48 2.10
N SER A 67 -11.00 20.12 2.06
CA SER A 67 -10.11 20.25 3.21
C SER A 67 -10.76 20.92 4.42
N SER A 68 -11.67 21.88 4.19
CA SER A 68 -12.38 22.60 5.25
C SER A 68 -13.68 21.93 5.71
N LEU A 69 -14.22 20.96 4.96
CA LEU A 69 -15.50 20.33 5.27
C LEU A 69 -15.42 19.45 6.53
N SER A 70 -16.40 19.52 7.41
CA SER A 70 -16.50 18.68 8.62
C SER A 70 -17.78 17.85 8.68
N ASP A 71 -18.71 18.00 7.73
CA ASP A 71 -19.92 17.17 7.64
C ASP A 71 -19.66 15.92 6.78
N PRO A 72 -19.72 14.70 7.36
CA PRO A 72 -19.56 13.46 6.60
C PRO A 72 -20.55 13.31 5.46
N LYS A 73 -21.80 13.76 5.62
CA LYS A 73 -22.82 13.63 4.56
C LYS A 73 -22.51 14.53 3.37
N ALA A 74 -21.94 15.70 3.63
CA ALA A 74 -21.49 16.59 2.58
C ALA A 74 -20.27 16.01 1.83
N LEU A 75 -19.32 15.38 2.54
CA LEU A 75 -18.19 14.67 1.91
C LEU A 75 -18.65 13.52 1.01
N LEU A 76 -19.61 12.70 1.47
CA LEU A 76 -20.18 11.61 0.67
C LEU A 76 -20.89 12.11 -0.59
N ARG A 77 -21.65 13.21 -0.49
CA ARG A 77 -22.25 13.84 -1.68
C ARG A 77 -21.19 14.38 -2.64
N PHE A 78 -20.10 14.93 -2.12
CA PHE A 78 -18.96 15.36 -2.93
C PHE A 78 -18.35 14.19 -3.69
N HIS A 79 -18.15 13.05 -3.02
CA HIS A 79 -17.65 11.83 -3.66
C HIS A 79 -18.55 11.39 -4.83
N GLU A 80 -19.85 11.26 -4.60
CA GLU A 80 -20.81 10.88 -5.64
C GLU A 80 -20.81 11.85 -6.84
N ASN A 81 -20.65 13.15 -6.58
CA ASN A 81 -20.56 14.16 -7.63
C ASN A 81 -19.26 14.03 -8.43
N VAL A 82 -18.13 13.83 -7.74
CA VAL A 82 -16.83 13.64 -8.37
C VAL A 82 -16.84 12.41 -9.27
N GLU A 83 -17.38 11.27 -8.81
CA GLU A 83 -17.47 10.05 -9.62
C GLU A 83 -18.29 10.24 -10.91
N ARG A 84 -19.37 11.02 -10.85
CA ARG A 84 -20.27 11.22 -12.00
C ARG A 84 -19.80 12.30 -12.96
N PHE A 85 -18.98 13.24 -12.50
CA PHE A 85 -18.58 14.40 -13.29
C PHE A 85 -17.61 14.01 -14.41
N GLN A 86 -18.03 14.24 -15.66
CA GLN A 86 -17.24 13.89 -16.86
C GLN A 86 -16.26 14.98 -17.29
N GLY A 87 -16.31 16.17 -16.66
CA GLY A 87 -15.50 17.33 -17.06
C GLY A 87 -14.10 17.39 -16.45
N ILE A 88 -13.69 16.38 -15.68
CA ILE A 88 -12.33 16.25 -15.14
C ILE A 88 -11.66 15.01 -15.73
N ASP A 89 -10.34 15.07 -15.84
CA ASP A 89 -9.54 13.90 -16.22
C ASP A 89 -9.42 12.90 -15.04
N GLU A 90 -8.86 11.72 -15.34
CA GLU A 90 -8.73 10.66 -14.35
C GLU A 90 -7.78 11.03 -13.21
N VAL A 91 -6.71 11.75 -13.50
CA VAL A 91 -5.74 12.19 -12.49
C VAL A 91 -6.41 13.15 -11.49
N GLN A 92 -7.17 14.12 -11.99
CA GLN A 92 -7.94 15.05 -11.17
C GLN A 92 -9.03 14.35 -10.34
N ARG A 93 -9.66 13.32 -10.93
CA ARG A 93 -10.67 12.52 -10.24
C ARG A 93 -10.05 11.73 -9.09
N GLU A 94 -8.96 11.02 -9.34
CA GLU A 94 -8.21 10.27 -8.33
C GLU A 94 -7.73 11.19 -7.21
N ASP A 95 -7.14 12.34 -7.54
CA ASP A 95 -6.72 13.37 -6.58
C ASP A 95 -7.86 13.82 -5.66
N LEU A 96 -9.04 14.09 -6.22
CA LEU A 96 -10.21 14.55 -5.46
C LEU A 96 -10.78 13.43 -4.59
N ILE A 97 -10.87 12.20 -5.12
CA ILE A 97 -11.33 11.04 -4.35
C ILE A 97 -10.38 10.77 -3.17
N GLN A 98 -9.07 10.81 -3.41
CA GLN A 98 -8.08 10.64 -2.36
C GLN A 98 -8.28 11.70 -1.27
N LEU A 99 -8.37 12.98 -1.63
CA LEU A 99 -8.57 14.06 -0.65
C LEU A 99 -9.87 13.89 0.15
N ILE A 100 -10.94 13.43 -0.51
CA ILE A 100 -12.22 13.13 0.16
C ILE A 100 -12.07 11.96 1.12
N GLU A 101 -11.40 10.87 0.72
CA GLU A 101 -11.14 9.73 1.59
C GLU A 101 -10.34 10.16 2.82
N GLU A 102 -9.22 10.86 2.64
CA GLU A 102 -8.36 11.35 3.72
C GLU A 102 -9.18 12.16 4.73
N ARG A 103 -10.00 13.10 4.22
CA ARG A 103 -10.85 13.92 5.07
C ARG A 103 -11.94 13.11 5.76
N LEU A 104 -12.57 12.18 5.06
CA LEU A 104 -13.64 11.35 5.61
C LEU A 104 -13.10 10.38 6.67
N ARG A 105 -11.90 9.84 6.50
CA ARG A 105 -11.21 9.01 7.51
C ARG A 105 -10.94 9.80 8.79
N SER A 106 -10.66 11.10 8.68
CA SER A 106 -10.47 11.99 9.83
C SER A 106 -11.78 12.31 10.54
N VAL A 107 -12.83 12.68 9.79
CA VAL A 107 -14.10 13.16 10.35
C VAL A 107 -15.05 12.03 10.75
N SER A 108 -15.13 10.96 9.95
CA SER A 108 -16.02 9.82 10.17
C SER A 108 -15.39 8.50 9.66
N PRO A 109 -14.51 7.88 10.46
CA PRO A 109 -13.82 6.65 10.08
C PRO A 109 -14.77 5.51 9.66
N SER A 110 -15.93 5.40 10.31
CA SER A 110 -16.93 4.36 10.01
C SER A 110 -17.58 4.56 8.64
N ALA A 111 -17.88 5.81 8.27
CA ALA A 111 -18.40 6.13 6.95
C ALA A 111 -17.35 5.88 5.86
N ALA A 112 -16.10 6.27 6.11
CA ALA A 112 -14.99 5.99 5.19
C ALA A 112 -14.82 4.48 4.98
N THR A 113 -14.84 3.68 6.04
CA THR A 113 -14.73 2.21 5.92
C THR A 113 -15.87 1.60 5.12
N LYS A 114 -17.08 2.16 5.18
CA LYS A 114 -18.21 1.67 4.40
C LYS A 114 -18.07 1.92 2.89
N VAL A 115 -17.41 3.02 2.51
CA VAL A 115 -17.28 3.43 1.10
C VAL A 115 -15.99 2.92 0.48
N PHE A 116 -14.87 3.12 1.17
CA PHE A 116 -13.52 2.81 0.68
C PHE A 116 -12.97 1.49 1.22
N GLY A 117 -13.70 0.80 2.10
CA GLY A 117 -13.25 -0.43 2.75
C GLY A 117 -12.27 -0.18 3.92
N PRO A 118 -11.71 -1.22 4.53
CA PRO A 118 -10.68 -1.09 5.56
C PRO A 118 -9.41 -0.41 5.01
N LYS A 119 -8.85 0.53 5.77
CA LYS A 119 -7.65 1.29 5.40
C LYS A 119 -6.37 0.43 5.26
N ASP A 120 -6.38 -0.76 5.84
CA ASP A 120 -5.26 -1.71 5.85
C ASP A 120 -5.46 -2.89 4.86
N SER A 121 -6.45 -2.81 3.97
CA SER A 121 -6.79 -3.93 3.07
C SER A 121 -5.62 -4.34 2.16
N GLU A 122 -4.99 -3.38 1.49
CA GLU A 122 -3.82 -3.63 0.63
C GLU A 122 -2.66 -4.25 1.41
N ALA A 123 -2.35 -3.66 2.57
CA ALA A 123 -1.28 -4.14 3.44
C ALA A 123 -1.54 -5.58 3.93
N ARG A 124 -2.79 -5.93 4.25
CA ARG A 124 -3.18 -7.30 4.63
C ARG A 124 -3.01 -8.27 3.48
N GLU A 125 -3.51 -7.93 2.30
CA GLU A 125 -3.40 -8.81 1.13
C GLU A 125 -1.94 -9.14 0.83
N ILE A 126 -1.07 -8.13 0.79
CA ILE A 126 0.36 -8.31 0.54
C ILE A 126 1.02 -9.15 1.64
N LEU A 127 0.77 -8.84 2.91
CA LEU A 127 1.37 -9.58 4.02
C LEU A 127 0.83 -11.01 4.16
N GLU A 128 -0.42 -11.27 3.78
CA GLU A 128 -1.01 -12.61 3.72
C GLU A 128 -0.30 -13.45 2.66
N GLN A 129 -0.04 -12.89 1.48
CA GLN A 129 0.74 -13.56 0.44
C GLN A 129 2.17 -13.87 0.91
N VAL A 130 2.85 -12.90 1.52
CA VAL A 130 4.20 -13.11 2.11
C VAL A 130 4.16 -14.20 3.17
N PHE A 131 3.14 -14.19 4.04
CA PHE A 131 2.97 -15.20 5.08
C PHE A 131 2.79 -16.60 4.51
N LEU A 132 1.91 -16.77 3.52
CA LEU A 132 1.67 -18.06 2.86
C LEU A 132 2.95 -18.61 2.22
N ARG A 133 3.71 -17.76 1.50
CA ARG A 133 4.99 -18.18 0.92
C ARG A 133 6.03 -18.51 2.00
N THR A 134 6.04 -17.78 3.11
CA THR A 134 6.93 -18.07 4.25
C THR A 134 6.59 -19.41 4.91
N CYS A 135 5.30 -19.70 5.12
CA CYS A 135 4.85 -20.99 5.68
C CYS A 135 5.17 -22.20 4.80
N SER A 136 5.41 -22.00 3.50
CA SER A 136 5.86 -23.09 2.62
C SER A 136 7.33 -23.49 2.85
N GLU A 137 8.13 -22.62 3.47
CA GLU A 137 9.57 -22.83 3.70
C GLU A 137 9.92 -23.13 5.16
N PHE A 138 9.15 -22.60 6.12
CA PHE A 138 9.47 -22.68 7.54
C PHE A 138 8.36 -23.38 8.33
N ASP A 139 8.75 -24.26 9.27
CA ASP A 139 7.82 -24.73 10.30
C ASP A 139 7.63 -23.64 11.37
N LEU A 140 6.47 -22.99 11.35
CA LEU A 140 6.11 -21.95 12.31
C LEU A 140 5.24 -22.49 13.47
N SER A 141 5.22 -23.81 13.68
CA SER A 141 4.41 -24.45 14.73
C SER A 141 4.83 -24.02 16.15
N GLN A 142 6.11 -23.67 16.34
CA GLN A 142 6.68 -23.18 17.60
C GLN A 142 6.54 -21.65 17.80
N ASN A 143 5.66 -20.98 17.04
CA ASN A 143 5.50 -19.53 17.16
C ASN A 143 4.73 -19.13 18.42
N GLN A 144 5.39 -18.41 19.32
CA GLN A 144 4.83 -17.92 20.59
C GLN A 144 3.83 -16.75 20.45
N VAL A 145 3.68 -16.14 19.26
CA VAL A 145 2.87 -14.91 19.09
C VAL A 145 1.69 -15.06 18.12
N LYS A 146 1.20 -16.26 17.86
CA LYS A 146 0.17 -16.60 16.84
C LYS A 146 0.69 -16.38 15.41
N ASN A 147 0.27 -17.23 14.47
CA ASN A 147 0.60 -17.11 13.05
C ASN A 147 -0.41 -16.22 12.29
N GLY A 148 -0.01 -15.71 11.13
CA GLY A 148 -0.83 -14.84 10.26
C GLY A 148 -0.63 -13.34 10.47
N VAL A 149 -1.37 -12.54 9.68
CA VAL A 149 -1.33 -11.07 9.71
C VAL A 149 -2.10 -10.52 10.91
N LYS A 150 -1.51 -9.56 11.60
CA LYS A 150 -2.01 -8.97 12.84
C LYS A 150 -2.10 -7.46 12.72
N THR A 151 -3.08 -6.89 13.41
CA THR A 151 -3.14 -5.45 13.66
C THR A 151 -2.17 -5.09 14.79
N GLY A 152 -1.32 -4.10 14.56
CA GLY A 152 -0.40 -3.57 15.55
C GLY A 152 -1.05 -2.63 16.54
N GLY A 153 -0.40 -2.52 17.70
CA GLY A 153 -0.92 -1.75 18.83
C GLY A 153 -0.99 -0.25 18.52
N ASP A 154 -0.16 0.27 17.61
CA ASP A 154 -0.19 1.69 17.25
C ASP A 154 -1.41 2.02 16.40
N MET A 155 -1.84 1.12 15.51
CA MET A 155 -3.09 1.31 14.75
C MET A 155 -4.32 1.15 15.65
N ILE A 156 -4.31 0.18 16.58
CA ILE A 156 -5.42 0.00 17.55
C ILE A 156 -5.55 1.24 18.45
N ALA A 157 -4.42 1.81 18.88
CA ALA A 157 -4.40 3.00 19.72
C ALA A 157 -4.56 4.32 18.95
N GLY A 158 -4.70 4.28 17.62
CA GLY A 158 -4.85 5.47 16.79
C GLY A 158 -3.58 6.31 16.63
N ARG A 159 -2.40 5.78 16.98
CA ARG A 159 -1.10 6.45 16.80
C ARG A 159 -0.55 6.35 15.38
N LYS A 160 -0.95 5.31 14.64
CA LYS A 160 -0.61 5.11 13.22
C LYS A 160 -1.86 4.95 12.37
N HIS A 161 -1.82 5.48 11.15
CA HIS A 161 -2.86 5.24 10.16
C HIS A 161 -2.92 3.75 9.81
N VAL A 162 -1.78 3.13 9.48
CA VAL A 162 -1.67 1.67 9.25
C VAL A 162 -0.51 1.12 10.08
N ASP A 163 -0.79 0.05 10.80
CA ASP A 163 0.20 -0.78 11.50
C ASP A 163 -0.33 -2.21 11.46
N VAL A 164 0.12 -2.96 10.45
CA VAL A 164 -0.18 -4.39 10.30
C VAL A 164 1.10 -5.16 10.04
N TYR A 165 1.20 -6.37 10.56
CA TYR A 165 2.46 -7.11 10.53
C TYR A 165 2.26 -8.61 10.63
N ILE A 166 3.29 -9.34 10.21
CA ILE A 166 3.50 -10.75 10.50
C ILE A 166 4.70 -10.89 11.43
N SER A 167 4.68 -11.90 12.30
CA SER A 167 5.79 -12.11 13.23
C SER A 167 5.92 -13.55 13.68
N TYR A 168 7.17 -13.92 13.97
CA TYR A 168 7.54 -15.16 14.63
C TYR A 168 8.31 -14.84 15.91
N LYS A 169 8.08 -15.61 16.97
CA LYS A 169 8.85 -15.57 18.20
C LYS A 169 9.10 -16.98 18.71
N ASN A 170 10.36 -17.32 18.99
CA ASN A 170 10.74 -18.62 19.58
C ASN A 170 10.84 -18.56 21.12
N ASP A 171 11.17 -19.70 21.72
CA ASP A 171 11.29 -19.87 23.18
C ASP A 171 12.49 -19.10 23.78
N ASP A 172 13.54 -18.91 22.99
CA ASP A 172 14.72 -18.08 23.32
C ASP A 172 14.43 -16.57 23.23
N LYS A 173 13.16 -16.21 23.02
CA LYS A 173 12.64 -14.85 22.92
C LYS A 173 13.19 -14.06 21.72
N TRP A 174 13.80 -14.73 20.76
CA TRP A 174 14.09 -14.12 19.47
C TRP A 174 12.79 -13.91 18.71
N ARG A 175 12.63 -12.71 18.18
CA ARG A 175 11.49 -12.30 17.37
C ARG A 175 12.02 -11.83 16.02
N ALA A 176 11.32 -12.21 14.95
CA ALA A 176 11.41 -11.54 13.66
C ALA A 176 10.02 -11.03 13.25
N SER A 177 9.94 -9.86 12.63
CA SER A 177 8.70 -9.33 12.06
C SER A 177 8.92 -8.56 10.77
N LEU A 178 7.91 -8.63 9.90
CA LEU A 178 7.73 -7.76 8.75
C LEU A 178 6.42 -6.98 8.96
N ALA A 179 6.50 -5.66 8.97
CA ALA A 179 5.38 -4.76 9.23
C ALA A 179 5.19 -3.79 8.07
N TRP A 180 3.93 -3.52 7.72
CA TRP A 180 3.52 -2.40 6.88
C TRP A 180 3.06 -1.25 7.77
N LEU A 181 3.69 -0.11 7.62
CA LEU A 181 3.52 1.04 8.51
C LEU A 181 3.18 2.29 7.71
N GLN A 182 2.24 3.08 8.23
CA GLN A 182 1.89 4.39 7.72
C GLN A 182 1.46 5.27 8.90
N ASP A 183 2.12 6.41 9.11
CA ASP A 183 1.87 7.27 10.28
C ASP A 183 0.56 8.04 10.12
N THR A 184 0.42 8.78 9.03
CA THR A 184 -0.79 9.52 8.67
C THR A 184 -1.30 9.12 7.29
N THR A 185 -2.50 9.57 6.91
CA THR A 185 -3.04 9.31 5.57
C THR A 185 -2.20 9.92 4.44
N ALA A 186 -1.48 11.02 4.72
CA ALA A 186 -0.67 11.73 3.75
C ALA A 186 0.74 11.13 3.58
N ASP A 187 1.17 10.28 4.51
CA ASP A 187 2.49 9.68 4.46
C ASP A 187 2.53 8.50 3.49
N VAL A 188 3.65 8.35 2.79
CA VAL A 188 3.90 7.16 1.98
C VAL A 188 4.14 5.97 2.91
N PRO A 189 3.40 4.85 2.75
CA PRO A 189 3.63 3.66 3.56
C PRO A 189 5.04 3.08 3.34
N ASN A 190 5.55 2.40 4.36
CA ASN A 190 6.82 1.68 4.30
C ASN A 190 6.71 0.29 4.93
N LEU A 191 7.68 -0.55 4.58
CA LEU A 191 7.85 -1.88 5.14
C LEU A 191 9.03 -1.86 6.12
N ARG A 192 8.81 -2.31 7.34
CA ARG A 192 9.85 -2.50 8.35
C ARG A 192 10.08 -3.97 8.62
N VAL A 193 11.31 -4.41 8.42
CA VAL A 193 11.77 -5.75 8.80
C VAL A 193 12.66 -5.62 10.02
N GLU A 194 12.37 -6.40 11.06
CA GLU A 194 13.08 -6.32 12.32
C GLU A 194 13.33 -7.72 12.89
N LYS A 195 14.53 -7.94 13.43
CA LYS A 195 14.86 -9.07 14.31
C LYS A 195 15.39 -8.54 15.63
N LEU A 196 14.86 -9.04 16.74
CA LEU A 196 15.34 -8.67 18.07
C LEU A 196 15.18 -9.78 19.09
N GLN A 197 15.99 -9.77 20.14
CA GLN A 197 15.76 -10.62 21.32
C GLN A 197 14.98 -9.86 22.40
N VAL A 198 13.76 -10.31 22.70
CA VAL A 198 12.85 -9.61 23.62
C VAL A 198 13.40 -9.67 25.05
N GLY A 199 13.55 -8.49 25.68
CA GLY A 199 14.05 -8.36 27.05
C GLY A 199 15.57 -8.29 27.17
N SER A 200 16.31 -8.37 26.06
CA SER A 200 17.75 -8.13 26.04
C SER A 200 18.04 -6.63 26.11
N GLN A 201 19.04 -6.23 26.92
CA GLN A 201 19.54 -4.85 26.93
C GLN A 201 20.66 -4.63 25.90
N ASP A 202 21.17 -5.69 25.30
CA ASP A 202 22.22 -5.62 24.30
C ASP A 202 21.64 -5.18 22.95
N LYS A 203 22.03 -3.98 22.52
CA LYS A 203 21.59 -3.38 21.26
C LYS A 203 22.07 -4.14 20.02
N THR A 204 23.15 -4.94 20.14
CA THR A 204 23.65 -5.76 19.03
C THR A 204 22.70 -6.90 18.65
N ASN A 205 21.80 -7.26 19.56
CA ASN A 205 20.75 -8.24 19.32
C ASN A 205 19.54 -7.66 18.58
N ARG A 206 19.66 -6.47 17.98
CA ARG A 206 18.63 -5.85 17.16
C ARG A 206 19.15 -5.57 15.77
N GLU A 207 18.39 -6.01 14.78
CA GLU A 207 18.63 -5.76 13.37
C GLU A 207 17.34 -5.19 12.77
N GLU A 208 17.43 -4.06 12.05
CA GLU A 208 16.29 -3.40 11.45
C GLU A 208 16.63 -2.97 10.02
N ALA A 209 15.67 -3.09 9.11
CA ALA A 209 15.75 -2.60 7.74
C ALA A 209 14.40 -2.00 7.33
N LEU A 210 14.46 -0.91 6.57
CA LEU A 210 13.30 -0.22 6.01
C LEU A 210 13.31 -0.33 4.50
N PHE A 211 12.12 -0.57 3.94
CA PHE A 211 11.90 -0.71 2.50
C PHE A 211 10.68 0.13 2.09
N THR A 212 10.67 0.56 0.84
CA THR A 212 9.44 1.11 0.25
C THR A 212 8.46 -0.02 -0.05
N VAL A 213 7.17 0.30 -0.22
CA VAL A 213 6.14 -0.68 -0.60
C VAL A 213 6.34 -1.26 -2.00
N LEU A 214 7.19 -0.67 -2.83
CA LEU A 214 7.59 -1.24 -4.13
C LEU A 214 8.65 -2.33 -3.99
N GLN A 215 9.24 -2.49 -2.79
CA GLN A 215 10.34 -3.41 -2.51
C GLN A 215 9.89 -4.59 -1.64
N VAL A 216 8.64 -5.05 -1.79
CA VAL A 216 8.05 -6.17 -1.03
C VAL A 216 8.94 -7.41 -1.11
N ASP A 217 9.43 -7.77 -2.29
CA ASP A 217 10.25 -8.97 -2.48
C ASP A 217 11.58 -8.89 -1.70
N LEU A 218 12.20 -7.71 -1.64
CA LEU A 218 13.44 -7.48 -0.87
C LEU A 218 13.16 -7.53 0.64
N ALA A 219 12.05 -6.93 1.08
CA ALA A 219 11.63 -6.97 2.47
C ALA A 219 11.31 -8.41 2.93
N GLU A 220 10.62 -9.18 2.09
CA GLU A 220 10.34 -10.59 2.30
C GLU A 220 11.63 -11.43 2.36
N GLN A 221 12.54 -11.24 1.40
CA GLN A 221 13.83 -11.93 1.41
C GLN A 221 14.61 -11.65 2.71
N LYS A 222 14.62 -10.39 3.16
CA LYS A 222 15.27 -10.00 4.41
C LYS A 222 14.60 -10.66 5.62
N TYR A 223 13.28 -10.66 5.65
CA TYR A 223 12.50 -11.30 6.72
C TYR A 223 12.79 -12.81 6.81
N ARG A 224 12.80 -13.50 5.67
CA ARG A 224 13.16 -14.93 5.61
C ARG A 224 14.61 -15.20 6.02
N GLN A 225 15.54 -14.33 5.62
CA GLN A 225 16.93 -14.43 6.07
C GLN A 225 17.02 -14.37 7.60
N MET A 226 16.26 -13.48 8.24
CA MET A 226 16.19 -13.40 9.70
C MET A 226 15.55 -14.65 10.31
N LEU A 227 14.46 -15.16 9.71
CA LEU A 227 13.80 -16.38 10.18
C LEU A 227 14.73 -17.61 10.17
N ARG A 228 15.56 -17.79 9.13
CA ARG A 228 16.55 -18.89 9.07
C ARG A 228 17.50 -18.92 10.27
N THR A 229 17.73 -17.78 10.91
CA THR A 229 18.63 -17.70 12.08
C THR A 229 17.95 -18.06 13.41
N ILE A 230 16.61 -18.11 13.45
CA ILE A 230 15.86 -18.24 14.72
C ILE A 230 14.79 -19.34 14.69
N VAL A 231 14.38 -19.81 13.51
CA VAL A 231 13.53 -20.98 13.35
C VAL A 231 14.45 -22.19 13.25
N HIS A 232 14.35 -23.09 14.23
CA HIS A 232 15.05 -24.37 14.17
C HIS A 232 14.36 -25.24 13.11
N GLN A 233 15.15 -25.77 12.18
CA GLN A 233 14.69 -26.77 11.20
C GLN A 233 14.53 -28.14 11.85
#